data_AF-A1DEW9-F1
#
_entry.id   AF-A1DEW9-F1
#
_cell.length_a   1.000
_cell.length_b   1.000
_cell.length_c   1.000
_cell.angle_alpha   90.00
_cell.angle_beta   90.00
_cell.angle_gamma   90.00
#
_symmetry.space_group_name_H-M   'P 1'
#
loop_
_entity.id
_entity.type
_entity.pdbx_description
1 polymer ?
#
loop_
_entity_poly.entity_id
_entity_poly.type
_entity_poly.pdbx_seq_one_letter_code
_entity_poly.pdbx_strand_id
1 'polypeptide(L)'
;MPGDSPPMAAHADRESLEISGDYSDDGFPPSPPSYSYRLNRYTRPLIDYVRNEWQTSAKYTSLSLSPDGSDSPRWVQMIMSMVTAPRFRRYAIIYLVLLVSCLAGWMFVLSPRLEEHEALLHSLDPAIKDDVGGWFGTNALPRFDNITQLRDLDASLLPAVKAQKDEQPSSRRLIFIGDVHGCKDELELLLDEVSFDHERDHLIFAGDMINKGPDSLGVVDLVRKYNASCVRGNHEDRVLLLRHDMEASNTLSPDSDGGISPDHFFGLKKEERALARQLSKEQVQWLDACPVILNVGQIPEMGQVVVVHGGLVPGVELDKQDPSSVMNMLTIDLDTHVPSSTRHGTKWTKLFNKHQSLLYSSLKSSVPDPKSQVMTVIYGHDSKNSLSLKTYTKGLDSGCVKGGKLTAMVVEDGGKQSIVQVRCRDHRKE
;
A
#
# COMPACT_ATOMS: atom_id res chain seq x y z
N MET A 1 58.42 -37.03 -15.95
CA MET A 1 57.43 -37.93 -16.56
C MET A 1 56.59 -37.16 -17.58
N PRO A 2 57.05 -36.99 -18.82
CA PRO A 2 56.16 -36.88 -19.98
C PRO A 2 55.55 -38.27 -20.29
N GLY A 3 54.63 -38.35 -21.27
CA GLY A 3 54.04 -39.62 -21.73
C GLY A 3 54.61 -40.10 -23.06
N ASP A 4 54.05 -41.20 -23.59
CA ASP A 4 54.27 -41.67 -24.97
C ASP A 4 53.11 -42.57 -25.47
N SER A 5 53.14 -43.01 -26.73
CA SER A 5 52.09 -43.80 -27.43
C SER A 5 52.71 -44.92 -28.32
N PRO A 6 52.03 -45.51 -29.34
CA PRO A 6 50.79 -46.27 -29.41
C PRO A 6 51.07 -47.79 -29.71
N PRO A 7 50.20 -48.55 -30.42
CA PRO A 7 50.45 -48.82 -31.87
C PRO A 7 49.16 -48.88 -32.76
N MET A 8 49.21 -49.55 -33.93
CA MET A 8 48.49 -49.18 -35.18
C MET A 8 47.41 -50.16 -35.76
N ALA A 9 46.78 -49.68 -36.85
CA ALA A 9 45.87 -50.23 -37.88
C ALA A 9 46.17 -51.66 -38.45
N ALA A 10 45.46 -52.26 -39.45
CA ALA A 10 44.52 -51.80 -40.50
C ALA A 10 43.46 -52.92 -40.83
N HIS A 11 42.63 -53.02 -41.89
CA HIS A 11 42.46 -52.45 -43.26
C HIS A 11 40.93 -52.15 -43.53
N ALA A 12 40.41 -51.58 -44.64
CA ALA A 12 40.36 -51.91 -46.09
C ALA A 12 39.67 -53.27 -46.41
N ASP A 13 38.89 -53.46 -47.49
CA ASP A 13 38.91 -52.81 -48.83
C ASP A 13 37.56 -52.23 -49.34
N ARG A 14 37.66 -51.41 -50.41
CA ARG A 14 36.54 -50.91 -51.21
C ARG A 14 37.02 -50.46 -52.60
N GLU A 15 36.94 -51.33 -53.60
CA GLU A 15 37.30 -50.96 -54.98
C GLU A 15 36.26 -50.07 -55.68
N SER A 16 36.75 -49.27 -56.63
CA SER A 16 35.96 -48.43 -57.52
C SER A 16 36.60 -48.42 -58.90
N LEU A 17 35.82 -48.74 -59.94
CA LEU A 17 36.24 -48.68 -61.34
C LEU A 17 35.48 -47.56 -62.06
N GLU A 18 36.22 -46.62 -62.62
CA GLU A 18 35.74 -45.62 -63.57
C GLU A 18 36.34 -45.91 -64.95
N ILE A 19 35.54 -45.81 -66.01
CA ILE A 19 36.00 -45.80 -67.41
C ILE A 19 35.26 -44.66 -68.12
N SER A 20 36.01 -43.95 -68.97
CA SER A 20 35.67 -42.65 -69.54
C SER A 20 34.98 -42.71 -70.90
N GLY A 21 34.43 -41.57 -71.32
CA GLY A 21 34.02 -41.26 -72.69
C GLY A 21 34.14 -39.76 -72.91
N ASP A 22 34.83 -39.35 -73.97
CA ASP A 22 35.28 -37.98 -74.24
C ASP A 22 34.85 -37.54 -75.64
N TYR A 23 34.47 -36.27 -75.81
CA TYR A 23 34.36 -35.59 -77.11
C TYR A 23 34.20 -34.05 -76.94
N SER A 24 35.26 -33.33 -77.32
CA SER A 24 35.31 -31.95 -77.87
C SER A 24 34.50 -30.80 -77.23
N ASP A 25 35.20 -29.76 -76.76
CA ASP A 25 35.41 -28.53 -77.58
C ASP A 25 36.62 -27.70 -77.06
N ASP A 26 36.95 -26.59 -77.72
CA ASP A 26 38.14 -25.74 -77.51
C ASP A 26 38.33 -25.14 -76.08
N GLY A 27 39.61 -24.85 -75.72
CA GLY A 27 40.02 -24.36 -74.39
C GLY A 27 39.93 -22.84 -74.18
N PHE A 28 40.30 -22.23 -73.04
CA PHE A 28 40.96 -22.66 -71.78
C PHE A 28 40.81 -21.52 -70.74
N PRO A 29 41.14 -21.65 -69.42
CA PRO A 29 41.19 -22.81 -68.50
C PRO A 29 40.40 -22.54 -67.17
N PRO A 30 40.57 -23.33 -66.09
CA PRO A 30 40.22 -24.74 -65.87
C PRO A 30 38.92 -24.91 -65.03
N SER A 31 38.47 -26.15 -64.79
CA SER A 31 37.09 -26.48 -64.39
C SER A 31 36.85 -26.97 -62.95
N PRO A 32 35.62 -26.79 -62.40
CA PRO A 32 35.02 -27.60 -61.33
C PRO A 32 34.20 -28.80 -61.90
N PRO A 33 33.87 -29.83 -61.09
CA PRO A 33 33.42 -31.14 -61.58
C PRO A 33 31.92 -31.26 -61.94
N SER A 34 31.61 -32.31 -62.72
CA SER A 34 30.28 -32.64 -63.24
C SER A 34 29.35 -33.32 -62.21
N TYR A 35 28.07 -32.94 -62.21
CA TYR A 35 27.04 -33.58 -61.40
C TYR A 35 26.47 -34.83 -62.10
N SER A 36 26.78 -36.02 -61.57
CA SER A 36 26.18 -37.29 -62.02
C SER A 36 24.90 -37.60 -61.23
N TYR A 37 23.76 -37.67 -61.92
CA TYR A 37 22.48 -38.09 -61.33
C TYR A 37 22.46 -39.60 -61.04
N ARG A 38 22.90 -40.00 -59.84
CA ARG A 38 22.82 -41.40 -59.37
C ARG A 38 21.36 -41.78 -59.03
N LEU A 39 20.67 -42.37 -60.00
CA LEU A 39 19.40 -43.07 -59.80
C LEU A 39 19.61 -44.35 -58.98
N ASN A 40 19.45 -44.25 -57.66
CA ASN A 40 19.48 -45.41 -56.75
C ASN A 40 18.31 -46.36 -57.04
N ARG A 41 18.57 -47.49 -57.71
CA ARG A 41 17.62 -48.61 -57.76
C ARG A 41 17.61 -49.34 -56.41
N TYR A 42 16.52 -49.19 -55.67
CA TYR A 42 16.24 -50.02 -54.49
C TYR A 42 16.02 -51.47 -54.93
N THR A 43 16.79 -52.41 -54.37
CA THR A 43 16.75 -53.85 -54.71
C THR A 43 15.93 -54.68 -53.73
N ARG A 44 15.28 -54.02 -52.76
CA ARG A 44 14.38 -54.61 -51.75
C ARG A 44 13.20 -53.66 -51.50
N PRO A 45 12.10 -54.11 -50.86
CA PRO A 45 11.00 -53.24 -50.48
C PRO A 45 11.47 -52.06 -49.62
N LEU A 46 10.91 -50.86 -49.85
CA LEU A 46 11.34 -49.62 -49.18
C LEU A 46 11.31 -49.69 -47.64
N ILE A 47 10.47 -50.55 -47.06
CA ILE A 47 10.37 -50.76 -45.61
C ILE A 47 11.68 -51.28 -44.98
N ASP A 48 12.46 -52.10 -45.70
CA ASP A 48 13.72 -52.70 -45.21
C ASP A 48 14.84 -51.66 -45.00
N TYR A 49 14.70 -50.48 -45.61
CA TYR A 49 15.64 -49.37 -45.47
C TYR A 49 15.28 -48.42 -44.31
N VAL A 50 14.09 -48.56 -43.71
CA VAL A 50 13.61 -47.70 -42.61
C VAL A 50 14.16 -48.17 -41.26
N ARG A 51 15.44 -47.89 -41.02
CA ARG A 51 16.10 -48.14 -39.73
C ARG A 51 15.63 -47.16 -38.64
N ASN A 52 14.46 -47.43 -38.07
CA ASN A 52 14.03 -46.78 -36.83
C ASN A 52 14.86 -47.32 -35.65
N GLU A 53 15.47 -46.44 -34.84
CA GLU A 53 16.42 -46.81 -33.77
C GLU A 53 15.86 -47.78 -32.71
N TRP A 54 14.53 -47.87 -32.57
CA TRP A 54 13.89 -48.79 -31.61
C TRP A 54 14.15 -50.26 -31.92
N GLN A 55 14.45 -50.64 -33.15
CA GLN A 55 14.76 -52.02 -33.54
C GLN A 55 16.18 -52.45 -33.17
N THR A 56 17.13 -51.50 -33.08
CA THR A 56 18.56 -51.78 -32.82
C THR A 56 19.01 -51.36 -31.43
N SER A 57 18.19 -50.65 -30.67
CA SER A 57 18.52 -50.25 -29.30
C SER A 57 18.24 -51.36 -28.30
N ALA A 58 19.30 -51.84 -27.63
CA ALA A 58 19.23 -52.82 -26.53
C ALA A 58 18.27 -52.42 -25.39
N LYS A 59 17.89 -51.13 -25.33
CA LYS A 59 16.92 -50.55 -24.39
C LYS A 59 15.48 -51.05 -24.57
N TYR A 60 15.16 -51.69 -25.71
CA TYR A 60 13.85 -52.30 -25.98
C TYR A 60 13.91 -53.84 -26.08
N THR A 61 15.10 -54.42 -26.19
CA THR A 61 15.29 -55.88 -26.32
C THR A 61 15.00 -56.65 -25.01
N SER A 62 14.93 -55.97 -23.87
CA SER A 62 14.68 -56.56 -22.55
C SER A 62 13.22 -56.92 -22.25
N LEU A 63 12.29 -56.72 -23.19
CA LEU A 63 10.89 -57.18 -23.07
C LEU A 63 10.72 -58.65 -23.52
N SER A 64 11.60 -59.53 -23.05
CA SER A 64 11.37 -60.97 -23.05
C SER A 64 10.27 -61.31 -22.04
N LEU A 65 9.18 -61.95 -22.47
CA LEU A 65 8.13 -62.39 -21.55
C LEU A 65 8.65 -63.54 -20.67
N SER A 66 8.94 -63.24 -19.41
CA SER A 66 8.98 -64.23 -18.32
C SER A 66 7.57 -64.39 -17.75
N PRO A 67 6.93 -65.57 -17.85
CA PRO A 67 5.59 -65.78 -17.31
C PRO A 67 5.64 -66.23 -15.85
N ASP A 68 5.60 -65.29 -14.89
CA ASP A 68 5.35 -65.66 -13.49
C ASP A 68 4.71 -64.55 -12.62
N GLY A 69 3.91 -64.99 -11.64
CA GLY A 69 3.64 -64.34 -10.35
C GLY A 69 3.24 -62.86 -10.25
N SER A 70 2.05 -62.45 -10.73
CA SER A 70 1.18 -61.51 -9.96
C SER A 70 -0.22 -61.32 -10.54
N ASP A 71 -1.26 -61.69 -9.76
CA ASP A 71 -2.67 -61.39 -10.05
C ASP A 71 -2.99 -59.90 -9.84
N SER A 72 -2.53 -59.07 -10.76
CA SER A 72 -2.91 -57.67 -10.88
C SER A 72 -4.11 -57.54 -11.84
N PRO A 73 -5.28 -57.05 -11.40
CA PRO A 73 -6.44 -56.88 -12.28
C PRO A 73 -6.09 -56.03 -13.51
N ARG A 74 -6.68 -56.35 -14.68
CA ARG A 74 -6.35 -55.68 -15.96
C ARG A 74 -6.45 -54.15 -15.91
N TRP A 75 -7.36 -53.60 -15.10
CA TRP A 75 -7.47 -52.14 -14.91
C TRP A 75 -6.25 -51.55 -14.18
N VAL A 76 -5.63 -52.26 -13.24
CA VAL A 76 -4.38 -51.88 -12.58
C VAL A 76 -3.24 -51.86 -13.60
N GLN A 77 -3.12 -52.89 -14.43
CA GLN A 77 -2.11 -52.95 -15.49
C GLN A 77 -2.26 -51.80 -16.50
N MET A 78 -3.50 -51.44 -16.85
CA MET A 78 -3.79 -50.30 -17.73
C MET A 78 -3.48 -48.94 -17.08
N ILE A 79 -3.72 -48.78 -15.78
CA ILE A 79 -3.28 -47.60 -15.03
C ILE A 79 -1.75 -47.51 -15.01
N MET A 80 -1.05 -48.62 -14.74
CA MET A 80 0.42 -48.64 -14.67
C MET A 80 1.07 -48.31 -16.02
N SER A 81 0.52 -48.76 -17.15
CA SER A 81 1.00 -48.36 -18.48
C SER A 81 0.69 -46.88 -18.81
N MET A 82 -0.42 -46.34 -18.31
CA MET A 82 -0.74 -44.91 -18.44
C MET A 82 0.16 -44.01 -17.57
N VAL A 83 0.42 -44.40 -16.32
CA VAL A 83 1.27 -43.66 -15.36
C VAL A 83 2.75 -43.66 -15.79
N THR A 84 3.23 -44.75 -16.39
CA THR A 84 4.60 -44.85 -16.91
C THR A 84 4.82 -44.05 -18.20
N ALA A 85 3.76 -43.64 -18.90
CA ALA A 85 3.88 -42.88 -20.15
C ALA A 85 4.53 -41.50 -19.92
N PRO A 86 5.63 -41.15 -20.63
CA PRO A 86 6.40 -39.94 -20.32
C PRO A 86 5.66 -38.63 -20.62
N ARG A 87 4.64 -38.66 -21.48
CA ARG A 87 3.73 -37.51 -21.70
C ARG A 87 2.76 -37.34 -20.53
N PHE A 88 2.12 -38.44 -20.08
CA PHE A 88 1.22 -38.41 -18.92
C PHE A 88 1.94 -37.92 -17.67
N ARG A 89 3.15 -38.43 -17.37
CA ARG A 89 3.95 -37.97 -16.22
C ARG A 89 4.27 -36.47 -16.27
N ARG A 90 4.53 -35.89 -17.45
CA ARG A 90 4.74 -34.45 -17.61
C ARG A 90 3.48 -33.65 -17.30
N TYR A 91 2.32 -34.06 -17.86
CA TYR A 91 1.05 -33.41 -17.58
C TYR A 91 0.61 -33.57 -16.12
N ALA A 92 0.80 -34.74 -15.51
CA ALA A 92 0.51 -34.98 -14.10
C ALA A 92 1.32 -34.06 -13.17
N ILE A 93 2.61 -33.82 -13.48
CA ILE A 93 3.42 -32.85 -12.74
C ILE A 93 2.89 -31.41 -12.94
N ILE A 94 2.52 -31.03 -14.16
CA ILE A 94 1.96 -29.70 -14.45
C ILE A 94 0.63 -29.48 -13.70
N TYR A 95 -0.28 -30.45 -13.73
CA TYR A 95 -1.55 -30.39 -13.00
C TYR A 95 -1.36 -30.44 -11.48
N LEU A 96 -0.38 -31.18 -10.97
CA LEU A 96 -0.05 -31.18 -9.54
C LEU A 96 0.49 -29.81 -9.08
N VAL A 97 1.41 -29.21 -9.85
CA VAL A 97 1.94 -27.87 -9.58
C VAL A 97 0.81 -26.82 -9.64
N LEU A 98 -0.07 -26.91 -10.65
CA LEU A 98 -1.23 -26.01 -10.76
C LEU A 98 -2.18 -26.18 -9.58
N LEU A 99 -2.54 -27.42 -9.21
CA LEU A 99 -3.38 -27.72 -8.05
C LEU A 99 -2.79 -27.18 -6.75
N VAL A 100 -1.50 -27.42 -6.51
CA VAL A 100 -0.78 -26.87 -5.34
C VAL A 100 -0.75 -25.34 -5.38
N SER A 101 -0.55 -24.70 -6.53
CA SER A 101 -0.62 -23.23 -6.64
C SER A 101 -2.02 -22.66 -6.41
N CYS A 102 -3.07 -23.37 -6.84
CA CYS A 102 -4.46 -22.99 -6.60
C CYS A 102 -4.84 -23.16 -5.12
N LEU A 103 -4.41 -24.25 -4.48
CA LEU A 103 -4.62 -24.49 -3.04
C LEU A 103 -3.85 -23.48 -2.19
N ALA A 104 -2.59 -23.17 -2.54
CA ALA A 104 -1.84 -22.11 -1.88
C ALA A 104 -2.47 -20.73 -2.09
N GLY A 105 -2.95 -20.42 -3.30
CA GLY A 105 -3.70 -19.20 -3.58
C GLY A 105 -5.01 -19.12 -2.79
N TRP A 106 -5.71 -20.23 -2.61
CA TRP A 106 -6.88 -20.31 -1.75
C TRP A 106 -6.52 -20.02 -0.29
N MET A 107 -5.61 -20.81 0.29
CA MET A 107 -5.27 -20.75 1.72
C MET A 107 -4.58 -19.44 2.15
N PHE A 108 -3.69 -18.89 1.31
CA PHE A 108 -2.86 -17.74 1.70
C PHE A 108 -3.30 -16.40 1.10
N VAL A 109 -4.26 -16.38 0.16
CA VAL A 109 -4.69 -15.13 -0.51
C VAL A 109 -6.21 -14.97 -0.57
N LEU A 110 -6.97 -16.01 -0.92
CA LEU A 110 -8.42 -15.87 -1.14
C LEU A 110 -9.25 -16.07 0.14
N SER A 111 -9.10 -17.19 0.85
CA SER A 111 -9.84 -17.48 2.08
C SER A 111 -9.68 -16.35 3.13
N PRO A 112 -8.45 -15.92 3.48
CA PRO A 112 -8.26 -14.87 4.49
C PRO A 112 -8.82 -13.49 4.08
N ARG A 113 -9.01 -13.25 2.77
CA ARG A 113 -9.64 -12.03 2.25
C ARG A 113 -11.15 -12.11 2.18
N LEU A 114 -11.72 -13.31 2.01
CA LEU A 114 -13.16 -13.54 2.13
C LEU A 114 -13.56 -13.44 3.61
N GLU A 115 -12.81 -14.08 4.50
CA GLU A 115 -12.97 -14.00 5.96
C GLU A 115 -12.89 -12.54 6.46
N GLU A 116 -11.89 -11.75 6.03
CA GLU A 116 -11.83 -10.32 6.33
C GLU A 116 -13.01 -9.53 5.73
N HIS A 117 -13.47 -9.87 4.52
CA HIS A 117 -14.60 -9.16 3.90
C HIS A 117 -15.94 -9.46 4.60
N GLU A 118 -16.11 -10.69 5.08
CA GLU A 118 -17.27 -11.16 5.82
C GLU A 118 -17.32 -10.53 7.22
N ALA A 119 -16.20 -10.52 7.95
CA ALA A 119 -16.09 -9.81 9.22
C ALA A 119 -16.37 -8.29 9.06
N LEU A 120 -15.87 -7.66 7.98
CA LEU A 120 -16.15 -6.27 7.61
C LEU A 120 -17.58 -6.01 7.09
N LEU A 121 -18.37 -7.06 6.81
CA LEU A 121 -19.81 -6.94 6.55
C LEU A 121 -20.61 -7.12 7.85
N HIS A 122 -20.30 -8.16 8.62
CA HIS A 122 -20.91 -8.51 9.90
C HIS A 122 -20.86 -7.35 10.90
N SER A 123 -19.68 -6.75 11.09
CA SER A 123 -19.48 -5.55 11.92
C SER A 123 -20.31 -4.34 11.47
N LEU A 124 -20.70 -4.26 10.19
CA LEU A 124 -21.48 -3.16 9.65
C LEU A 124 -22.98 -3.48 9.51
N ASP A 125 -23.44 -4.63 9.97
CA ASP A 125 -24.85 -5.02 9.87
C ASP A 125 -25.72 -4.25 10.89
N PRO A 126 -26.72 -3.46 10.44
CA PRO A 126 -27.62 -2.75 11.34
C PRO A 126 -28.42 -3.65 12.27
N ALA A 127 -28.63 -4.94 11.94
CA ALA A 127 -29.36 -5.87 12.81
C ALA A 127 -28.53 -6.29 14.04
N ILE A 128 -27.21 -6.41 13.90
CA ILE A 128 -26.30 -6.85 14.97
C ILE A 128 -26.08 -5.71 15.99
N LYS A 129 -26.15 -4.45 15.53
CA LYS A 129 -26.05 -3.23 16.36
C LYS A 129 -26.95 -3.25 17.61
N ASP A 130 -28.16 -3.80 17.48
CA ASP A 130 -29.16 -3.80 18.55
C ASP A 130 -28.85 -4.87 19.62
N ASP A 131 -28.15 -5.97 19.27
CA ASP A 131 -27.72 -7.01 20.21
C ASP A 131 -26.48 -6.60 21.04
N VAL A 132 -25.53 -5.85 20.45
CA VAL A 132 -24.33 -5.34 21.17
C VAL A 132 -24.54 -3.99 21.88
N GLY A 133 -25.73 -3.39 21.79
CA GLY A 133 -26.07 -2.17 22.54
C GLY A 133 -25.54 -0.86 21.94
N GLY A 134 -25.28 -0.83 20.63
CA GLY A 134 -24.83 0.36 19.90
C GLY A 134 -23.35 0.36 19.48
N TRP A 135 -22.85 1.53 19.10
CA TRP A 135 -21.47 1.73 18.65
C TRP A 135 -20.65 2.40 19.75
N PHE A 136 -19.34 2.14 19.81
CA PHE A 136 -18.46 2.92 20.69
C PHE A 136 -18.59 4.42 20.36
N GLY A 137 -18.93 5.24 21.35
CA GLY A 137 -19.26 6.67 21.18
C GLY A 137 -20.76 7.02 21.16
N THR A 138 -21.69 6.04 21.20
CA THR A 138 -23.13 6.37 21.37
C THR A 138 -23.55 6.67 22.82
N ASN A 139 -22.67 6.42 23.79
CA ASN A 139 -22.87 6.79 25.19
C ASN A 139 -22.45 8.24 25.45
N ALA A 140 -23.06 8.89 26.45
CA ALA A 140 -22.71 10.26 26.82
C ALA A 140 -21.27 10.37 27.34
N LEU A 141 -20.40 10.99 26.55
CA LEU A 141 -19.04 11.36 26.95
C LEU A 141 -19.06 12.49 28.01
N PRO A 142 -18.06 12.56 28.91
CA PRO A 142 -17.86 13.74 29.74
C PRO A 142 -17.56 14.95 28.85
N ARG A 143 -17.96 16.16 29.30
CA ARG A 143 -17.58 17.39 28.59
C ARG A 143 -16.13 17.73 28.86
N PHE A 144 -15.39 18.02 27.79
CA PHE A 144 -14.01 18.48 27.82
C PHE A 144 -14.00 20.00 27.61
N ASP A 145 -14.35 20.78 28.64
CA ASP A 145 -14.59 22.23 28.53
C ASP A 145 -13.37 23.04 28.00
N ASN A 146 -12.16 22.47 28.08
CA ASN A 146 -10.91 23.05 27.58
C ASN A 146 -10.52 22.60 26.15
N ILE A 147 -11.38 21.87 25.42
CA ILE A 147 -11.08 21.33 24.08
C ILE A 147 -12.15 21.75 23.08
N THR A 148 -11.74 22.33 21.95
CA THR A 148 -12.65 22.51 20.80
C THR A 148 -12.86 21.15 20.13
N GLN A 149 -13.99 20.49 20.37
CA GLN A 149 -14.31 19.20 19.75
C GLN A 149 -14.39 19.29 18.21
N LEU A 150 -15.23 20.20 17.71
CA LEU A 150 -15.59 20.33 16.30
C LEU A 150 -15.57 21.80 15.89
N ARG A 151 -15.10 22.08 14.66
CA ARG A 151 -15.21 23.40 14.02
C ARG A 151 -15.44 23.24 12.52
N ASP A 152 -16.28 24.09 11.94
CA ASP A 152 -16.42 24.23 10.50
C ASP A 152 -15.36 25.20 9.93
N LEU A 153 -14.79 24.86 8.78
CA LEU A 153 -13.98 25.80 7.99
C LEU A 153 -14.88 26.90 7.40
N ASP A 154 -14.35 28.12 7.24
CA ASP A 154 -15.06 29.16 6.50
C ASP A 154 -15.29 28.71 5.04
N ALA A 155 -16.56 28.62 4.66
CA ALA A 155 -16.99 28.23 3.31
C ALA A 155 -16.44 29.17 2.22
N SER A 156 -16.00 30.39 2.54
CA SER A 156 -15.31 31.26 1.58
C SER A 156 -13.99 30.64 1.08
N LEU A 157 -13.29 29.88 1.92
CA LEU A 157 -11.96 29.32 1.63
C LEU A 157 -12.01 28.11 0.68
N LEU A 158 -13.20 27.59 0.37
CA LEU A 158 -13.37 26.41 -0.47
C LEU A 158 -13.05 26.68 -1.96
N PRO A 159 -12.48 25.70 -2.69
CA PRO A 159 -12.33 25.78 -4.14
C PRO A 159 -13.69 25.81 -4.85
N ALA A 160 -13.74 26.34 -6.08
CA ALA A 160 -14.98 26.43 -6.82
C ALA A 160 -15.57 25.05 -7.15
N VAL A 161 -16.90 24.92 -7.10
CA VAL A 161 -17.63 23.67 -7.37
C VAL A 161 -17.41 23.13 -8.79
N LYS A 162 -17.04 24.01 -9.73
CA LYS A 162 -16.71 23.65 -11.12
C LYS A 162 -15.23 23.92 -11.36
N ALA A 163 -14.55 22.95 -11.95
CA ALA A 163 -13.24 23.18 -12.55
C ALA A 163 -13.35 24.30 -13.60
N GLN A 164 -12.33 25.16 -13.67
CA GLN A 164 -12.22 26.15 -14.73
C GLN A 164 -11.81 25.49 -16.05
N LYS A 165 -11.95 26.21 -17.17
CA LYS A 165 -11.43 25.74 -18.46
C LYS A 165 -9.90 25.70 -18.42
N ASP A 166 -9.30 24.75 -19.14
CA ASP A 166 -7.95 24.20 -18.95
C ASP A 166 -6.74 25.16 -19.01
N GLU A 167 -6.96 26.46 -19.16
CA GLU A 167 -5.92 27.51 -19.23
C GLU A 167 -6.01 28.57 -18.12
N GLN A 168 -7.05 28.54 -17.26
CA GLN A 168 -7.19 29.46 -16.12
C GLN A 168 -6.75 28.79 -14.80
N PRO A 169 -5.98 29.49 -13.93
CA PRO A 169 -5.57 28.95 -12.64
C PRO A 169 -6.75 28.82 -11.67
N SER A 170 -6.64 27.85 -10.74
CA SER A 170 -7.64 27.62 -9.68
C SER A 170 -7.93 28.92 -8.90
N SER A 171 -9.21 29.18 -8.64
CA SER A 171 -9.69 30.39 -7.96
C SER A 171 -9.28 30.40 -6.49
N ARG A 172 -9.38 29.23 -5.84
CA ARG A 172 -8.72 28.90 -4.57
C ARG A 172 -8.15 27.48 -4.60
N ARG A 173 -7.25 27.15 -3.69
CA ARG A 173 -6.78 25.78 -3.43
C ARG A 173 -6.78 25.49 -1.92
N LEU A 174 -7.07 24.25 -1.53
CA LEU A 174 -6.78 23.77 -0.18
C LEU A 174 -5.52 22.91 -0.21
N ILE A 175 -4.59 23.17 0.71
CA ILE A 175 -3.33 22.43 0.82
C ILE A 175 -3.32 21.71 2.17
N PHE A 176 -3.66 20.42 2.13
CA PHE A 176 -3.69 19.55 3.30
C PHE A 176 -2.29 18.99 3.57
N ILE A 177 -1.73 19.21 4.76
CA ILE A 177 -0.35 18.83 5.10
C ILE A 177 -0.37 17.82 6.27
N GLY A 178 0.42 16.75 6.13
CA GLY A 178 0.61 15.74 7.17
C GLY A 178 1.57 16.15 8.30
N ASP A 179 1.85 15.21 9.20
CA ASP A 179 2.64 15.37 10.43
C ASP A 179 4.01 16.03 10.17
N VAL A 180 4.19 17.26 10.66
CA VAL A 180 5.38 18.11 10.41
C VAL A 180 6.48 17.87 11.46
N HIS A 181 6.12 17.70 12.73
CA HIS A 181 7.05 17.46 13.82
C HIS A 181 8.24 18.43 13.93
N GLY A 182 8.01 19.73 13.81
CA GLY A 182 9.10 20.72 13.91
C GLY A 182 10.13 20.67 12.78
N CYS A 183 9.88 19.93 11.69
CA CYS A 183 10.67 19.98 10.46
C CYS A 183 10.33 21.24 9.66
N LYS A 184 10.75 22.41 10.18
CA LYS A 184 10.48 23.72 9.58
C LYS A 184 11.11 23.86 8.19
N ASP A 185 12.39 23.51 8.03
CA ASP A 185 13.10 23.53 6.75
C ASP A 185 12.30 22.79 5.66
N GLU A 186 11.80 21.58 5.97
CA GLU A 186 10.99 20.81 5.03
C GLU A 186 9.56 21.31 4.84
N LEU A 187 8.99 22.02 5.82
CA LEU A 187 7.72 22.72 5.61
C LEU A 187 7.89 23.91 4.66
N GLU A 188 8.96 24.71 4.80
CA GLU A 188 9.26 25.81 3.89
C GLU A 188 9.55 25.29 2.47
N LEU A 189 10.37 24.24 2.33
CA LEU A 189 10.60 23.56 1.04
C LEU A 189 9.32 22.98 0.41
N LEU A 190 8.37 22.47 1.21
CA LEU A 190 7.09 21.97 0.70
C LEU A 190 6.19 23.11 0.20
N LEU A 191 6.20 24.26 0.87
CA LEU A 191 5.46 25.46 0.44
C LEU A 191 6.03 26.05 -0.86
N ASP A 192 7.35 26.01 -1.05
CA ASP A 192 8.00 26.36 -2.32
C ASP A 192 7.59 25.39 -3.46
N GLU A 193 7.66 24.07 -3.22
CA GLU A 193 7.35 23.03 -4.23
C GLU A 193 5.87 23.03 -4.67
N VAL A 194 4.91 23.34 -3.77
CA VAL A 194 3.49 23.56 -4.18
C VAL A 194 3.24 24.93 -4.82
N SER A 195 4.26 25.80 -4.83
CA SER A 195 4.15 27.22 -5.19
C SER A 195 3.02 27.91 -4.43
N PHE A 196 3.13 27.92 -3.10
CA PHE A 196 2.12 28.46 -2.18
C PHE A 196 1.90 29.95 -2.38
N ASP A 197 0.63 30.34 -2.58
CA ASP A 197 0.18 31.72 -2.70
C ASP A 197 -0.94 32.01 -1.70
N HIS A 198 -0.59 32.71 -0.61
CA HIS A 198 -1.49 33.04 0.51
C HIS A 198 -2.81 33.73 0.10
N GLU A 199 -2.86 34.41 -1.05
CA GLU A 199 -4.09 35.10 -1.50
C GLU A 199 -5.10 34.15 -2.18
N ARG A 200 -4.67 32.92 -2.52
CA ARG A 200 -5.47 31.90 -3.20
C ARG A 200 -5.50 30.55 -2.48
N ASP A 201 -4.47 30.24 -1.71
CA ASP A 201 -4.27 28.93 -1.08
C ASP A 201 -4.52 28.98 0.42
N HIS A 202 -5.27 28.02 0.96
CA HIS A 202 -5.44 27.86 2.40
C HIS A 202 -4.74 26.60 2.92
N LEU A 203 -3.93 26.75 3.95
CA LEU A 203 -3.18 25.64 4.57
C LEU A 203 -4.01 24.94 5.65
N ILE A 204 -4.03 23.60 5.62
CA ILE A 204 -4.77 22.77 6.59
C ILE A 204 -3.89 21.63 7.10
N PHE A 205 -3.50 21.66 8.38
CA PHE A 205 -2.60 20.67 9.00
C PHE A 205 -3.36 19.54 9.70
N ALA A 206 -2.94 18.29 9.47
CA ALA A 206 -3.52 17.07 10.06
C ALA A 206 -3.06 16.75 11.50
N GLY A 207 -2.66 17.76 12.27
CA GLY A 207 -2.05 17.62 13.60
C GLY A 207 -0.58 17.21 13.57
N ASP A 208 0.01 16.99 14.75
CA ASP A 208 1.41 16.60 14.96
C ASP A 208 2.39 17.55 14.22
N MET A 209 2.12 18.86 14.35
CA MET A 209 2.95 19.96 13.86
C MET A 209 4.21 20.14 14.71
N ILE A 210 4.13 19.91 16.02
CA ILE A 210 5.23 20.10 16.97
C ILE A 210 5.85 18.78 17.44
N ASN A 211 6.91 18.91 18.26
CA ASN A 211 7.59 17.81 18.97
C ASN A 211 8.33 16.85 18.00
N LYS A 212 9.17 15.96 18.54
CA LYS A 212 10.10 15.04 17.83
C LYS A 212 11.25 15.69 17.03
N GLY A 213 11.03 16.74 16.24
CA GLY A 213 12.05 17.38 15.39
C GLY A 213 12.52 18.77 15.84
N PRO A 214 13.37 19.45 15.06
CA PRO A 214 14.31 20.46 15.56
C PRO A 214 13.68 21.82 15.91
N ASP A 215 12.73 22.33 15.13
CA ASP A 215 12.16 23.67 15.31
C ASP A 215 10.62 23.63 15.41
N SER A 216 10.15 23.19 16.57
CA SER A 216 8.71 23.20 16.87
C SER A 216 8.13 24.62 16.98
N LEU A 217 8.90 25.61 17.43
CA LEU A 217 8.43 26.97 17.65
C LEU A 217 8.25 27.71 16.32
N GLY A 218 9.26 27.62 15.44
CA GLY A 218 9.23 28.24 14.12
C GLY A 218 8.23 27.59 13.16
N VAL A 219 7.90 26.30 13.32
CA VAL A 219 6.71 25.72 12.65
C VAL A 219 5.44 26.42 13.12
N VAL A 220 5.21 26.56 14.44
CA VAL A 220 4.00 27.21 14.98
C VAL A 220 3.90 28.66 14.53
N ASP A 221 5.01 29.41 14.51
CA ASP A 221 5.00 30.79 14.03
C ASP A 221 4.79 30.91 12.51
N LEU A 222 5.30 29.96 11.71
CA LEU A 222 5.07 29.92 10.26
C LEU A 222 3.61 29.62 9.91
N VAL A 223 2.96 28.68 10.60
CA VAL A 223 1.54 28.35 10.34
C VAL A 223 0.60 29.46 10.87
N ARG A 224 0.97 30.13 11.98
CA ARG A 224 0.27 31.32 12.49
C ARG A 224 0.38 32.51 11.54
N LYS A 225 1.57 32.75 10.96
CA LYS A 225 1.82 33.82 9.96
C LYS A 225 0.86 33.74 8.77
N TYR A 226 0.53 32.53 8.32
CA TYR A 226 -0.37 32.29 7.19
C TYR A 226 -1.81 31.94 7.59
N ASN A 227 -2.19 32.23 8.85
CA ASN A 227 -3.54 31.98 9.39
C ASN A 227 -4.07 30.57 9.11
N ALA A 228 -3.20 29.56 9.13
CA ALA A 228 -3.53 28.20 8.73
C ALA A 228 -4.62 27.59 9.62
N SER A 229 -5.37 26.64 9.08
CA SER A 229 -6.19 25.74 9.90
C SER A 229 -5.41 24.49 10.31
N CYS A 230 -5.83 23.90 11.42
CA CYS A 230 -5.21 22.73 12.02
C CYS A 230 -6.29 21.80 12.56
N VAL A 231 -5.91 20.56 12.86
CA VAL A 231 -6.51 19.78 13.94
C VAL A 231 -5.49 19.54 15.06
N ARG A 232 -5.97 19.31 16.27
CA ARG A 232 -5.16 18.96 17.45
C ARG A 232 -4.64 17.52 17.28
N GLY A 233 -3.32 17.36 17.14
CA GLY A 233 -2.67 16.06 17.15
C GLY A 233 -2.37 15.58 18.56
N ASN A 234 -1.96 14.31 18.70
CA ASN A 234 -1.70 13.75 20.03
C ASN A 234 -0.36 14.24 20.61
N HIS A 235 0.55 14.78 19.79
CA HIS A 235 1.75 15.48 20.27
C HIS A 235 1.46 16.92 20.71
N GLU A 236 0.51 17.64 20.09
CA GLU A 236 0.04 18.92 20.64
C GLU A 236 -0.64 18.70 21.99
N ASP A 237 -1.59 17.76 22.06
CA ASP A 237 -2.41 17.56 23.25
C ASP A 237 -1.61 17.27 24.52
N ARG A 238 -0.61 16.36 24.46
CA ARG A 238 0.26 16.08 25.62
C ARG A 238 1.12 17.28 26.06
N VAL A 239 1.55 18.12 25.11
CA VAL A 239 2.36 19.32 25.41
C VAL A 239 1.49 20.43 25.99
N LEU A 240 0.24 20.56 25.55
CA LEU A 240 -0.74 21.51 26.10
C LEU A 240 -1.23 21.08 27.49
N LEU A 241 -1.51 19.80 27.70
CA LEU A 241 -1.85 19.28 29.04
C LEU A 241 -0.69 19.51 30.04
N LEU A 242 0.56 19.27 29.63
CA LEU A 242 1.75 19.65 30.41
C LEU A 242 1.82 21.16 30.69
N ARG A 243 1.53 21.99 29.68
CA ARG A 243 1.56 23.45 29.80
C ARG A 243 0.57 23.95 30.85
N HIS A 244 -0.68 23.47 30.79
CA HIS A 244 -1.76 23.86 31.69
C HIS A 244 -1.51 23.38 33.13
N ASP A 245 -0.94 22.18 33.31
CA ASP A 245 -0.49 21.69 34.62
C ASP A 245 0.66 22.54 35.20
N MET A 246 1.64 22.93 34.38
CA MET A 246 2.72 23.85 34.79
C MET A 246 2.21 25.27 35.12
N GLU A 247 1.16 25.75 34.45
CA GLU A 247 0.54 27.04 34.77
C GLU A 247 -0.30 26.96 36.06
N ALA A 248 -1.11 25.92 36.24
CA ALA A 248 -1.89 25.70 37.46
C ALA A 248 -0.99 25.50 38.70
N SER A 249 0.13 24.79 38.56
CA SER A 249 1.11 24.55 39.63
C SER A 249 2.15 25.68 39.81
N ASN A 250 2.16 26.69 38.94
CA ASN A 250 3.19 27.74 38.89
C ASN A 250 4.63 27.20 38.70
N THR A 251 4.81 26.07 38.02
CA THR A 251 6.10 25.42 37.76
C THR A 251 6.67 25.67 36.36
N LEU A 252 6.16 26.68 35.65
CA LEU A 252 6.68 27.10 34.34
C LEU A 252 8.17 27.49 34.36
N SER A 253 8.63 28.13 35.43
CA SER A 253 10.00 28.65 35.51
C SER A 253 11.04 27.52 35.42
N PRO A 254 12.18 27.72 34.73
CA PRO A 254 13.23 26.69 34.65
C PRO A 254 13.77 26.26 36.03
N ASP A 255 13.87 27.22 36.95
CA ASP A 255 14.38 27.03 38.31
C ASP A 255 13.35 26.42 39.28
N SER A 256 12.11 26.20 38.83
CA SER A 256 11.13 25.40 39.55
C SER A 256 11.49 23.93 39.46
N ASP A 257 12.25 23.45 40.45
CA ASP A 257 12.39 22.03 40.76
C ASP A 257 11.03 21.50 41.26
N GLY A 258 10.14 21.26 40.30
CA GLY A 258 8.73 21.00 40.52
C GLY A 258 8.51 19.68 41.21
N GLY A 259 8.28 19.73 42.53
CA GLY A 259 7.86 18.60 43.37
C GLY A 259 6.45 18.11 42.99
N ILE A 260 6.32 17.53 41.80
CA ILE A 260 5.11 16.94 41.26
C ILE A 260 5.16 15.43 41.51
N SER A 261 4.05 14.87 41.99
CA SER A 261 3.90 13.45 42.32
C SER A 261 4.29 12.56 41.13
N PRO A 262 5.12 11.50 41.31
CA PRO A 262 5.52 10.62 40.22
C PRO A 262 4.36 9.93 39.49
N ASP A 263 3.23 9.78 40.17
CA ASP A 263 2.27 8.70 39.90
C ASP A 263 1.20 8.97 38.83
N HIS A 264 1.10 10.20 38.28
CA HIS A 264 0.05 10.55 37.30
C HIS A 264 0.54 10.73 35.85
N PHE A 265 1.85 10.83 35.60
CA PHE A 265 2.40 11.01 34.25
C PHE A 265 3.67 10.18 34.00
N PHE A 266 3.58 8.87 34.31
CA PHE A 266 4.61 7.89 33.94
C PHE A 266 4.88 7.89 32.44
N GLY A 267 6.11 8.26 32.05
CA GLY A 267 6.61 8.13 30.68
C GLY A 267 6.64 9.41 29.83
N LEU A 268 6.13 10.54 30.31
CA LEU A 268 6.26 11.81 29.57
C LEU A 268 7.72 12.22 29.40
N LYS A 269 8.08 12.69 28.21
CA LYS A 269 9.46 12.96 27.82
C LYS A 269 10.04 14.23 28.47
N LYS A 270 11.37 14.30 28.55
CA LYS A 270 12.09 15.51 28.99
C LYS A 270 11.91 16.63 27.97
N GLU A 271 11.92 16.24 26.70
CA GLU A 271 11.77 17.09 25.52
C GLU A 271 10.36 17.72 25.47
N GLU A 272 9.32 16.96 25.83
CA GLU A 272 7.93 17.43 25.92
C GLU A 272 7.75 18.51 27.00
N ARG A 273 8.37 18.32 28.18
CA ARG A 273 8.38 19.33 29.25
C ARG A 273 9.19 20.57 28.90
N ALA A 274 10.30 20.41 28.17
CA ALA A 274 11.10 21.53 27.70
C ALA A 274 10.31 22.39 26.69
N LEU A 275 9.66 21.75 25.71
CA LEU A 275 8.83 22.43 24.72
C LEU A 275 7.63 23.15 25.36
N ALA A 276 6.95 22.51 26.32
CA ALA A 276 5.84 23.14 27.06
C ALA A 276 6.27 24.46 27.75
N ARG A 277 7.48 24.53 28.30
CA ARG A 277 8.03 25.76 28.90
C ARG A 277 8.46 26.80 27.85
N GLN A 278 8.93 26.38 26.68
CA GLN A 278 9.43 27.27 25.62
C GLN A 278 8.32 27.97 24.81
N LEU A 279 7.14 27.35 24.66
CA LEU A 279 6.03 27.93 23.92
C LEU A 279 5.58 29.29 24.51
N SER A 280 5.37 30.28 23.64
CA SER A 280 4.80 31.58 24.01
C SER A 280 3.30 31.45 24.33
N LYS A 281 2.72 32.43 25.05
CA LYS A 281 1.28 32.41 25.37
C LYS A 281 0.41 32.44 24.12
N GLU A 282 0.84 33.17 23.10
CA GLU A 282 0.17 33.35 21.82
C GLU A 282 0.31 32.10 20.92
N GLN A 283 1.37 31.32 21.11
CA GLN A 283 1.54 30.00 20.49
C GLN A 283 0.65 28.95 21.18
N VAL A 284 0.65 28.90 22.51
CA VAL A 284 -0.25 28.03 23.31
C VAL A 284 -1.72 28.30 22.97
N GLN A 285 -2.14 29.57 23.00
CA GLN A 285 -3.52 29.98 22.70
C GLN A 285 -3.96 29.57 21.28
N TRP A 286 -3.07 29.62 20.29
CA TRP A 286 -3.37 29.19 18.93
C TRP A 286 -3.46 27.66 18.82
N LEU A 287 -2.58 26.93 19.50
CA LEU A 287 -2.59 25.46 19.54
C LEU A 287 -3.80 24.90 20.30
N ASP A 288 -4.23 25.50 21.41
CA ASP A 288 -5.48 25.15 22.08
C ASP A 288 -6.72 25.49 21.23
N ALA A 289 -6.61 26.48 20.36
CA ALA A 289 -7.64 26.80 19.39
C ALA A 289 -7.68 25.82 18.20
N CYS A 290 -6.78 24.83 18.07
CA CYS A 290 -6.92 23.77 17.08
C CYS A 290 -8.06 22.81 17.48
N PRO A 291 -9.10 22.60 16.63
CA PRO A 291 -10.17 21.65 16.92
C PRO A 291 -9.67 20.19 16.85
N VAL A 292 -10.34 19.26 17.51
CA VAL A 292 -10.05 17.82 17.35
C VAL A 292 -10.56 17.31 15.99
N ILE A 293 -11.67 17.86 15.51
CA ILE A 293 -12.24 17.60 14.18
C ILE A 293 -12.45 18.93 13.45
N LEU A 294 -11.87 19.07 12.26
CA LEU A 294 -12.15 20.18 11.35
C LEU A 294 -13.06 19.69 10.22
N ASN A 295 -14.31 20.15 10.23
CA ASN A 295 -15.25 19.91 9.16
C ASN A 295 -14.96 20.90 8.02
N VAL A 296 -14.48 20.42 6.88
CA VAL A 296 -14.06 21.28 5.76
C VAL A 296 -15.27 21.76 4.97
N GLY A 297 -16.26 20.89 4.75
CA GLY A 297 -17.42 21.17 3.91
C GLY A 297 -17.53 20.22 2.72
N GLN A 298 -18.41 20.55 1.79
CA GLN A 298 -18.63 19.77 0.56
C GLN A 298 -17.58 20.13 -0.49
N ILE A 299 -16.86 19.12 -0.98
CA ILE A 299 -15.90 19.25 -2.09
C ILE A 299 -16.33 18.30 -3.23
N PRO A 300 -16.36 18.77 -4.50
CA PRO A 300 -16.71 17.91 -5.63
C PRO A 300 -15.84 16.64 -5.69
N GLU A 301 -16.40 15.54 -6.16
CA GLU A 301 -15.77 14.20 -6.20
C GLU A 301 -15.34 13.60 -4.83
N MET A 302 -15.29 14.37 -3.75
CA MET A 302 -14.88 13.94 -2.41
C MET A 302 -16.06 13.84 -1.41
N GLY A 303 -17.17 14.54 -1.67
CA GLY A 303 -18.33 14.60 -0.77
C GLY A 303 -18.07 15.51 0.43
N GLN A 304 -18.56 15.12 1.60
CA GLN A 304 -18.27 15.82 2.85
C GLN A 304 -16.81 15.55 3.27
N VAL A 305 -15.96 16.58 3.26
CA VAL A 305 -14.55 16.46 3.65
C VAL A 305 -14.38 16.85 5.12
N VAL A 306 -13.63 16.02 5.85
CA VAL A 306 -13.31 16.21 7.28
C VAL A 306 -11.82 15.93 7.49
N VAL A 307 -11.15 16.75 8.29
CA VAL A 307 -9.79 16.48 8.77
C VAL A 307 -9.84 16.04 10.23
N VAL A 308 -9.03 15.03 10.56
CA VAL A 308 -8.78 14.52 11.91
C VAL A 308 -7.32 14.07 12.00
N HIS A 309 -6.76 13.92 13.20
CA HIS A 309 -5.38 13.46 13.31
C HIS A 309 -5.24 11.93 13.14
N GLY A 310 -5.87 11.14 14.02
CA GLY A 310 -5.78 9.67 14.02
C GLY A 310 -6.84 8.97 13.17
N GLY A 311 -8.13 9.32 13.35
CA GLY A 311 -9.24 8.73 12.60
C GLY A 311 -10.65 9.05 13.09
N LEU A 312 -11.65 8.36 12.55
CA LEU A 312 -13.07 8.43 12.97
C LEU A 312 -13.66 7.02 13.14
N VAL A 313 -14.50 6.84 14.15
CA VAL A 313 -15.40 5.68 14.25
C VAL A 313 -16.50 5.83 13.20
N PRO A 314 -16.76 4.83 12.33
CA PRO A 314 -17.88 4.91 11.38
C PRO A 314 -19.23 5.01 12.11
N GLY A 315 -20.31 5.43 11.42
CA GLY A 315 -21.67 5.47 11.98
C GLY A 315 -21.94 6.45 13.13
N VAL A 316 -20.90 7.08 13.72
CA VAL A 316 -21.00 8.00 14.85
C VAL A 316 -20.86 9.45 14.37
N GLU A 317 -21.77 10.32 14.82
CA GLU A 317 -21.81 11.75 14.47
C GLU A 317 -20.57 12.50 15.02
N LEU A 318 -20.09 13.53 14.31
CA LEU A 318 -18.79 14.16 14.58
C LEU A 318 -18.69 14.77 15.99
N ASP A 319 -19.78 15.33 16.50
CA ASP A 319 -19.89 15.88 17.85
C ASP A 319 -19.85 14.82 18.97
N LYS A 320 -20.06 13.53 18.64
CA LYS A 320 -20.12 12.39 19.57
C LYS A 320 -18.90 11.47 19.51
N GLN A 321 -17.95 11.75 18.62
CA GLN A 321 -16.67 11.02 18.55
C GLN A 321 -15.84 11.30 19.80
N ASP A 322 -15.28 10.27 20.43
CA ASP A 322 -14.36 10.46 21.57
C ASP A 322 -13.06 11.17 21.12
N PRO A 323 -12.71 12.36 21.66
CA PRO A 323 -11.56 13.12 21.18
C PRO A 323 -10.23 12.40 21.37
N SER A 324 -10.08 11.59 22.43
CA SER A 324 -8.88 10.77 22.61
C SER A 324 -8.72 9.76 21.48
N SER A 325 -9.80 9.06 21.13
CA SER A 325 -9.87 8.13 20.01
C SER A 325 -9.60 8.80 18.66
N VAL A 326 -10.18 9.97 18.41
CA VAL A 326 -9.96 10.75 17.17
C VAL A 326 -8.48 11.13 17.01
N MET A 327 -7.78 11.45 18.10
CA MET A 327 -6.35 11.76 18.09
C MET A 327 -5.42 10.54 18.10
N ASN A 328 -5.88 9.36 18.53
CA ASN A 328 -4.96 8.23 18.82
C ASN A 328 -5.27 6.91 18.09
N MET A 329 -6.37 6.79 17.33
CA MET A 329 -6.74 5.51 16.74
C MET A 329 -5.86 5.08 15.56
N LEU A 330 -5.50 3.80 15.54
CA LEU A 330 -4.80 3.12 14.45
C LEU A 330 -5.55 1.86 14.01
N THR A 331 -6.10 1.13 14.97
CA THR A 331 -7.02 0.00 14.74
C THR A 331 -8.38 0.25 15.38
N ILE A 332 -9.35 -0.57 14.99
CA ILE A 332 -10.67 -0.66 15.58
C ILE A 332 -10.99 -2.15 15.73
N ASP A 333 -11.57 -2.51 16.86
CA ASP A 333 -12.13 -3.84 17.08
C ASP A 333 -13.42 -4.00 16.24
N LEU A 334 -13.64 -5.17 15.64
CA LEU A 334 -14.77 -5.36 14.71
C LEU A 334 -16.07 -5.76 15.41
N ASP A 335 -15.99 -6.35 16.60
CA ASP A 335 -17.17 -6.82 17.33
C ASP A 335 -17.72 -5.70 18.23
N THR A 336 -16.83 -4.98 18.92
CA THR A 336 -17.19 -3.92 19.89
C THR A 336 -17.09 -2.50 19.34
N HIS A 337 -16.55 -2.32 18.13
CA HIS A 337 -16.23 -1.00 17.54
C HIS A 337 -15.29 -0.13 18.37
N VAL A 338 -14.61 -0.69 19.39
CA VAL A 338 -13.67 0.05 20.25
C VAL A 338 -12.42 0.42 19.44
N PRO A 339 -12.08 1.72 19.32
CA PRO A 339 -10.85 2.16 18.68
C PRO A 339 -9.63 1.88 19.57
N SER A 340 -8.48 1.60 18.95
CA SER A 340 -7.23 1.30 19.65
C SER A 340 -6.05 2.04 19.03
N SER A 341 -5.17 2.56 19.89
CA SER A 341 -3.86 3.12 19.53
C SER A 341 -2.77 2.05 19.34
N THR A 342 -3.12 0.78 19.50
CA THR A 342 -2.23 -0.34 19.17
C THR A 342 -2.24 -0.59 17.66
N ARG A 343 -1.38 -1.52 17.20
CA ARG A 343 -1.32 -1.96 15.80
C ARG A 343 -1.82 -3.40 15.61
N HIS A 344 -2.58 -3.88 16.60
CA HIS A 344 -3.26 -5.18 16.58
C HIS A 344 -4.75 -4.98 16.30
N GLY A 345 -5.38 -5.92 15.60
CA GLY A 345 -6.75 -5.76 15.10
C GLY A 345 -6.82 -5.05 13.74
N THR A 346 -8.04 -4.71 13.32
CA THR A 346 -8.33 -4.19 11.98
C THR A 346 -8.05 -2.69 11.89
N LYS A 347 -7.37 -2.22 10.84
CA LYS A 347 -7.15 -0.77 10.65
C LYS A 347 -8.49 -0.04 10.49
N TRP A 348 -8.72 1.04 11.23
CA TRP A 348 -9.99 1.81 11.16
C TRP A 348 -10.34 2.22 9.71
N THR A 349 -9.32 2.58 8.91
CA THR A 349 -9.52 2.94 7.49
C THR A 349 -9.99 1.79 6.60
N LYS A 350 -9.94 0.51 7.01
CA LYS A 350 -10.60 -0.58 6.27
C LYS A 350 -12.11 -0.52 6.49
N LEU A 351 -12.53 -0.49 7.76
CA LEU A 351 -13.93 -0.42 8.15
C LEU A 351 -14.61 0.87 7.65
N PHE A 352 -13.96 2.02 7.81
CA PHE A 352 -14.50 3.31 7.35
C PHE A 352 -14.72 3.36 5.83
N ASN A 353 -13.75 2.90 5.02
CA ASN A 353 -13.95 2.85 3.56
C ASN A 353 -15.03 1.85 3.16
N LYS A 354 -15.20 0.74 3.89
CA LYS A 354 -16.28 -0.23 3.66
C LYS A 354 -17.64 0.38 3.99
N HIS A 355 -17.78 1.05 5.15
CA HIS A 355 -18.99 1.77 5.55
C HIS A 355 -19.41 2.82 4.51
N GLN A 356 -18.50 3.73 4.11
CA GLN A 356 -18.79 4.73 3.08
C GLN A 356 -19.11 4.11 1.70
N SER A 357 -18.48 2.98 1.36
CA SER A 357 -18.79 2.24 0.12
C SER A 357 -20.18 1.59 0.13
N LEU A 358 -20.63 1.05 1.28
CA LEU A 358 -21.99 0.52 1.43
C LEU A 358 -23.02 1.67 1.38
N LEU A 359 -22.76 2.78 2.08
CA LEU A 359 -23.61 3.98 2.07
C LEU A 359 -23.74 4.56 0.65
N TYR A 360 -22.63 4.71 -0.08
CA TYR A 360 -22.67 5.10 -1.49
C TYR A 360 -23.53 4.14 -2.32
N SER A 361 -23.39 2.83 -2.10
CA SER A 361 -24.08 1.79 -2.87
C SER A 361 -25.60 1.77 -2.64
N SER A 362 -26.07 2.07 -1.41
CA SER A 362 -27.51 2.16 -1.11
C SER A 362 -28.14 3.47 -1.60
N LEU A 363 -27.37 4.57 -1.59
CA LEU A 363 -27.84 5.88 -2.05
C LEU A 363 -27.79 6.06 -3.58
N LYS A 364 -26.91 5.33 -4.28
CA LYS A 364 -26.68 5.48 -5.74
C LYS A 364 -27.93 5.34 -6.62
N SER A 365 -28.94 4.60 -6.16
CA SER A 365 -30.19 4.38 -6.91
C SER A 365 -31.36 5.27 -6.45
N SER A 366 -31.17 6.07 -5.40
CA SER A 366 -32.26 6.79 -4.71
C SER A 366 -32.00 8.30 -4.55
N VAL A 367 -30.74 8.75 -4.58
CA VAL A 367 -30.34 10.16 -4.45
C VAL A 367 -29.69 10.66 -5.75
N PRO A 368 -30.05 11.85 -6.29
CA PRO A 368 -29.45 12.38 -7.52
C PRO A 368 -27.94 12.63 -7.45
N ASP A 369 -27.44 13.06 -6.29
CA ASP A 369 -26.01 13.14 -5.99
C ASP A 369 -25.67 12.30 -4.73
N PRO A 370 -25.32 11.01 -4.90
CA PRO A 370 -24.90 10.15 -3.80
C PRO A 370 -23.46 10.43 -3.33
N LYS A 371 -22.66 11.26 -4.04
CA LYS A 371 -21.31 11.64 -3.60
C LYS A 371 -21.38 12.70 -2.50
N SER A 372 -22.32 13.65 -2.60
CA SER A 372 -22.56 14.65 -1.54
C SER A 372 -22.88 14.04 -0.16
N GLN A 373 -23.40 12.81 -0.14
CA GLN A 373 -23.88 12.13 1.07
C GLN A 373 -22.84 11.23 1.75
N VAL A 374 -21.66 11.06 1.16
CA VAL A 374 -20.56 10.27 1.73
C VAL A 374 -19.42 11.16 2.21
N MET A 375 -18.63 10.63 3.15
CA MET A 375 -17.57 11.36 3.82
C MET A 375 -16.18 10.91 3.37
N THR A 376 -15.29 11.87 3.09
CA THR A 376 -13.85 11.65 2.88
C THR A 376 -13.05 12.23 4.04
N VAL A 377 -12.30 11.38 4.73
CA VAL A 377 -11.48 11.76 5.89
C VAL A 377 -10.01 11.94 5.50
N ILE A 378 -9.43 13.09 5.81
CA ILE A 378 -8.01 13.37 5.62
C ILE A 378 -7.32 13.29 6.98
N TYR A 379 -6.20 12.57 7.09
CA TYR A 379 -5.60 12.24 8.39
C TYR A 379 -4.07 12.07 8.37
N GLY A 380 -3.47 12.10 9.56
CA GLY A 380 -2.02 12.01 9.82
C GLY A 380 -1.63 10.71 10.52
N HIS A 381 -0.78 10.81 11.56
CA HIS A 381 -0.53 9.84 12.65
C HIS A 381 0.12 8.48 12.29
N ASP A 382 -0.15 7.92 11.12
CA ASP A 382 0.14 6.52 10.78
C ASP A 382 1.40 6.31 9.91
N SER A 383 2.51 6.97 10.26
CA SER A 383 3.78 6.97 9.52
C SER A 383 4.36 5.60 9.15
N LYS A 384 3.95 4.51 9.80
CA LYS A 384 4.40 3.15 9.45
C LYS A 384 3.73 2.63 8.17
N ASN A 385 2.55 3.15 7.83
CA ASN A 385 1.84 2.82 6.60
C ASN A 385 2.10 3.83 5.48
N SER A 386 2.70 4.98 5.79
CA SER A 386 3.04 6.04 4.84
C SER A 386 1.79 6.59 4.11
N LEU A 387 2.03 7.32 3.02
CA LEU A 387 0.99 7.89 2.15
C LEU A 387 -0.05 6.82 1.73
N SER A 388 -1.30 6.99 2.17
CA SER A 388 -2.38 6.02 1.95
C SER A 388 -3.63 6.70 1.40
N LEU A 389 -3.69 6.78 0.07
CA LEU A 389 -4.75 7.48 -0.67
C LEU A 389 -5.81 6.49 -1.16
N LYS A 390 -6.83 6.26 -0.32
CA LYS A 390 -8.03 5.49 -0.70
C LYS A 390 -9.12 6.43 -1.23
N THR A 391 -10.29 5.89 -1.55
CA THR A 391 -11.46 6.67 -1.94
C THR A 391 -11.88 7.62 -0.81
N TYR A 392 -12.20 7.07 0.36
CA TYR A 392 -12.83 7.80 1.48
C TYR A 392 -11.88 8.13 2.63
N THR A 393 -10.60 7.76 2.54
CA THR A 393 -9.58 8.15 3.54
C THR A 393 -8.26 8.50 2.86
N LYS A 394 -7.67 9.64 3.22
CA LYS A 394 -6.41 10.17 2.67
C LYS A 394 -5.40 10.32 3.82
N GLY A 395 -4.53 9.33 4.00
CA GLY A 395 -3.48 9.36 5.02
C GLY A 395 -2.23 10.06 4.50
N LEU A 396 -1.82 11.15 5.13
CA LEU A 396 -0.74 12.03 4.67
C LEU A 396 0.58 11.90 5.46
N ASP A 397 0.59 11.19 6.60
CA ASP A 397 1.82 10.94 7.37
C ASP A 397 2.79 10.02 6.61
N SER A 398 3.72 10.65 5.88
CA SER A 398 4.87 10.01 5.24
C SER A 398 6.15 10.04 6.09
N GLY A 399 6.02 10.33 7.39
CA GLY A 399 7.06 10.17 8.39
C GLY A 399 8.26 11.12 8.23
N CYS A 400 8.03 12.41 7.98
CA CYS A 400 9.07 13.39 7.67
C CYS A 400 10.27 13.33 8.62
N VAL A 401 10.06 13.61 9.91
CA VAL A 401 11.08 13.60 11.00
C VAL A 401 11.88 12.29 11.17
N LYS A 402 11.51 11.23 10.44
CA LYS A 402 12.14 9.90 10.45
C LYS A 402 13.04 9.66 9.22
N GLY A 403 13.37 10.71 8.45
CA GLY A 403 14.07 10.61 7.17
C GLY A 403 13.16 10.18 6.01
N GLY A 404 11.85 10.38 6.18
CA GLY A 404 10.83 10.03 5.20
C GLY A 404 10.58 11.16 4.21
N LYS A 405 9.32 11.57 4.12
CA LYS A 405 8.88 12.75 3.36
C LYS A 405 7.88 13.58 4.16
N LEU A 406 7.75 14.85 3.84
CA LEU A 406 6.57 15.65 4.17
C LEU A 406 5.64 15.63 2.94
N THR A 407 4.34 15.48 3.15
CA THR A 407 3.35 15.38 2.06
C THR A 407 2.31 16.49 2.17
N ALA A 408 2.08 17.16 1.05
CA ALA A 408 0.88 17.94 0.80
C ALA A 408 -0.07 17.19 -0.15
N MET A 409 -1.38 17.23 0.12
CA MET A 409 -2.42 17.00 -0.87
C MET A 409 -3.06 18.33 -1.23
N VAL A 410 -2.92 18.75 -2.49
CA VAL A 410 -3.54 19.97 -3.00
C VAL A 410 -4.89 19.62 -3.62
N VAL A 411 -5.92 20.39 -3.29
CA VAL A 411 -7.28 20.26 -3.86
C VAL A 411 -7.66 21.56 -4.53
N GLU A 412 -7.91 21.48 -5.84
CA GLU A 412 -8.21 22.62 -6.72
C GLU A 412 -9.71 22.69 -7.08
N ASP A 413 -10.10 23.74 -7.81
CA ASP A 413 -11.45 23.92 -8.36
C ASP A 413 -11.95 22.63 -9.05
N GLY A 414 -13.19 22.23 -8.75
CA GLY A 414 -13.77 20.96 -9.21
C GLY A 414 -13.29 19.72 -8.45
N GLY A 415 -12.63 19.85 -7.30
CA GLY A 415 -12.23 18.72 -6.44
C GLY A 415 -11.03 17.91 -6.94
N LYS A 416 -10.31 18.46 -7.93
CA LYS A 416 -9.11 17.87 -8.52
C LYS A 416 -8.01 17.77 -7.46
N GLN A 417 -7.62 16.54 -7.14
CA GLN A 417 -6.57 16.22 -6.16
C GLN A 417 -5.21 16.07 -6.87
N SER A 418 -4.16 16.66 -6.30
CA SER A 418 -2.76 16.35 -6.62
C SER A 418 -1.95 16.13 -5.33
N ILE A 419 -0.76 15.55 -5.46
CA ILE A 419 0.11 15.20 -4.33
C ILE A 419 1.50 15.74 -4.59
N VAL A 420 2.02 16.49 -3.62
CA VAL A 420 3.38 17.03 -3.63
C VAL A 420 4.11 16.49 -2.38
N GLN A 421 5.39 16.11 -2.53
CA GLN A 421 6.17 15.60 -1.42
C GLN A 421 7.63 16.01 -1.50
N VAL A 422 8.16 16.62 -0.44
CA VAL A 422 9.60 16.87 -0.27
C VAL A 422 10.24 15.78 0.60
N ARG A 423 11.54 15.55 0.43
CA ARG A 423 12.30 14.56 1.20
C ARG A 423 12.88 15.18 2.46
N CYS A 424 12.70 14.51 3.60
CA CYS A 424 13.16 15.00 4.90
C CYS A 424 14.47 14.37 5.39
N ARG A 425 15.12 15.04 6.34
CA ARG A 425 16.25 14.54 7.12
C ARG A 425 15.76 13.62 8.26
N ASP A 426 16.65 12.82 8.83
CA ASP A 426 16.32 11.88 9.92
C ASP A 426 16.76 12.43 11.28
N HIS A 427 16.05 13.48 11.74
CA HIS A 427 16.31 14.23 12.98
C HIS A 427 16.21 13.42 14.29
N ARG A 428 16.13 12.09 14.21
CA ARG A 428 16.28 11.17 15.35
C ARG A 428 17.71 10.67 15.54
N LYS A 429 18.64 11.11 14.69
CA LYS A 429 20.08 10.78 14.69
C LYS A 429 20.97 12.00 14.96
N GLU A 430 20.33 13.15 15.15
CA GLU A 430 20.91 14.44 15.54
C GLU A 430 20.67 14.64 17.04
#